data_AF-A0AA92C562-F1
#
_entry.id   AF-A0AA92C562-F1
#
_cell.length_a   1.000
_cell.length_b   1.000
_cell.length_c   1.000
_cell.angle_alpha   90.00
_cell.angle_beta   90.00
_cell.angle_gamma   90.00
#
_symmetry.space_group_name_H-M   'P 1'
#
loop_
_entity.id
_entity.type
_entity.pdbx_description
1 polymer ?
#
loop_
_entity_poly.entity_id
_entity_poly.type
_entity_poly.pdbx_seq_one_letter_code
_entity_poly.pdbx_strand_id
1 'polypeptide(L)'
;MTVHFPIALVFGTLGADIMYWWGADPFWLRVGLWTTGIAFFSAIAAGLIGSAELFLVPGIRARVASWAHAVAGMSLIAVCGANWGGRYFSSIEVLPHGLVLSLIASGLTGLAGWHGGKLIFDHGVGLMVSPKD
;
A
#
# COMPACT_ATOMS: atom_id res chain seq x y z
N MET A 1 11.12 7.83 -2.30
CA MET A 1 10.51 7.44 -3.60
C MET A 1 10.20 5.93 -3.72
N THR A 2 9.88 5.24 -2.62
CA THR A 2 9.66 3.78 -2.63
C THR A 2 8.18 3.37 -2.68
N VAL A 3 7.27 4.32 -2.49
CA VAL A 3 5.82 4.06 -2.38
C VAL A 3 5.11 3.86 -3.72
N HIS A 4 5.73 4.19 -4.85
CA HIS A 4 5.05 4.17 -6.16
C HIS A 4 4.72 2.74 -6.60
N PHE A 5 5.64 1.80 -6.35
CA PHE A 5 5.44 0.39 -6.67
C PHE A 5 4.24 -0.22 -5.94
N PRO A 6 4.15 -0.20 -4.60
CA PRO A 6 3.02 -0.81 -3.92
C PRO A 6 1.69 -0.14 -4.31
N ILE A 7 1.66 1.18 -4.53
CA ILE A 7 0.46 1.88 -5.00
C ILE A 7 0.00 1.32 -6.35
N ALA A 8 0.86 1.33 -7.37
CA ALA A 8 0.51 0.88 -8.71
C ALA A 8 0.06 -0.59 -8.72
N LEU A 9 0.75 -1.45 -7.95
CA LEU A 9 0.48 -2.89 -7.91
C LEU A 9 -0.78 -3.25 -7.13
N VAL A 10 -1.14 -2.50 -6.08
CA VAL A 10 -2.42 -2.66 -5.38
C VAL A 10 -3.58 -2.39 -6.33
N PHE A 11 -3.55 -1.26 -7.06
CA PHE A 11 -4.59 -0.95 -8.04
C PHE A 11 -4.56 -1.90 -9.25
N GLY A 12 -3.37 -2.38 -9.65
CA GLY A 12 -3.25 -3.44 -10.65
C GLY A 12 -3.88 -4.77 -10.20
N THR A 13 -3.77 -5.11 -8.92
CA THR A 13 -4.44 -6.30 -8.33
C THR A 13 -5.95 -6.12 -8.34
N LEU A 14 -6.46 -4.97 -7.89
CA LEU A 14 -7.89 -4.68 -7.92
C LEU A 14 -8.44 -4.72 -9.36
N GLY A 15 -7.72 -4.13 -10.32
CA GLY A 15 -8.06 -4.21 -11.73
C GLY A 15 -8.14 -5.65 -12.24
N ALA A 16 -7.15 -6.48 -11.92
CA ALA A 16 -7.17 -7.90 -12.28
C ALA A 16 -8.37 -8.64 -11.69
N ASP A 17 -8.71 -8.39 -10.43
CA ASP A 17 -9.86 -9.05 -9.78
C ASP A 17 -11.19 -8.62 -10.40
N ILE A 18 -11.36 -7.34 -10.74
CA ILE A 18 -12.56 -6.82 -11.43
C ILE A 18 -12.67 -7.43 -12.83
N MET A 19 -11.57 -7.50 -13.57
CA MET A 19 -11.55 -8.12 -14.90
C MET A 19 -11.84 -9.62 -14.84
N TYR A 20 -11.35 -10.32 -13.81
CA TYR A 20 -11.72 -11.71 -13.57
C TYR A 20 -13.19 -11.87 -13.22
N TRP A 21 -13.74 -10.99 -12.36
CA TRP A 21 -15.16 -11.02 -12.01
C TRP A 21 -16.06 -10.83 -13.23
N TRP A 22 -15.69 -9.93 -14.15
CA TRP A 22 -16.48 -9.67 -15.35
C TRP A 22 -16.31 -10.75 -16.43
N GLY A 23 -15.08 -11.19 -16.68
CA GLY A 23 -14.74 -12.01 -17.84
C GLY A 23 -14.50 -13.49 -17.58
N ALA A 24 -14.32 -13.89 -16.31
CA ALA A 24 -13.92 -15.24 -15.89
C ALA A 24 -12.63 -15.78 -16.57
N ASP A 25 -11.84 -14.93 -17.23
CA ASP A 25 -10.61 -15.33 -17.91
C ASP A 25 -9.52 -15.66 -16.87
N PRO A 26 -9.04 -16.92 -16.81
CA PRO A 26 -8.01 -17.36 -15.86
C PRO A 26 -6.67 -16.63 -15.99
N PHE A 27 -6.42 -15.91 -17.10
CA PHE A 27 -5.27 -15.01 -17.23
C PHE A 27 -5.17 -14.06 -16.04
N TRP A 28 -6.29 -13.45 -15.64
CA TRP A 28 -6.33 -12.45 -14.57
C TRP A 28 -6.01 -13.02 -13.19
N LEU A 29 -6.23 -14.31 -12.97
CA LEU A 29 -5.84 -14.98 -11.72
C LEU A 29 -4.32 -14.95 -11.53
N ARG A 30 -3.55 -15.25 -12.59
CA ARG A 30 -2.08 -15.17 -12.55
C ARG A 30 -1.58 -13.74 -12.43
N VAL A 31 -2.21 -12.80 -13.15
CA VAL A 31 -1.87 -11.37 -13.02
C VAL A 31 -2.07 -10.93 -11.59
N GLY A 32 -3.25 -11.16 -11.02
CA GLY A 32 -3.59 -10.80 -9.65
C GLY A 32 -2.66 -11.42 -8.61
N LEU A 33 -2.28 -12.70 -8.78
CA LEU A 33 -1.33 -13.39 -7.89
C LEU A 33 0.03 -12.68 -7.85
N TRP A 34 0.60 -12.34 -8.99
CA TRP A 34 1.94 -11.74 -9.04
C TRP A 34 1.93 -10.25 -8.72
N THR A 35 0.89 -9.50 -9.13
CA THR A 35 0.78 -8.08 -8.77
C THR A 35 0.61 -7.91 -7.26
N THR A 36 -0.23 -8.70 -6.61
CA THR A 36 -0.41 -8.62 -5.14
C THR A 36 0.84 -9.08 -4.38
N GLY A 37 1.58 -10.06 -4.92
CA GLY A 37 2.86 -10.50 -4.33
C GLY A 37 3.93 -9.43 -4.39
N ILE A 38 4.13 -8.81 -5.56
CA ILE A 38 5.11 -7.72 -5.69
C ILE A 38 4.64 -6.50 -4.88
N ALA A 39 3.33 -6.23 -4.79
CA ALA A 39 2.78 -5.19 -3.91
C ALA A 39 3.17 -5.45 -2.46
N PHE A 40 3.02 -6.69 -1.97
CA PHE A 40 3.39 -7.07 -0.60
C PHE A 40 4.88 -6.84 -0.30
N PHE A 41 5.78 -7.38 -1.12
CA PHE A 41 7.22 -7.24 -0.87
C PHE A 41 7.72 -5.80 -1.04
N SER A 42 7.20 -5.06 -2.02
CA SER A 42 7.54 -3.63 -2.18
C SER A 42 6.97 -2.78 -1.05
N ALA A 43 5.79 -3.12 -0.51
CA ALA A 43 5.21 -2.47 0.66
C ALA A 43 6.03 -2.75 1.92
N ILE A 44 6.59 -3.97 2.10
CA ILE A 44 7.55 -4.25 3.18
C ILE A 44 8.75 -3.32 3.06
N ALA A 45 9.38 -3.25 1.88
CA ALA A 45 10.54 -2.40 1.67
C ALA A 45 10.23 -0.92 1.96
N ALA A 46 9.09 -0.42 1.48
CA ALA A 46 8.63 0.94 1.77
C ALA A 46 8.34 1.15 3.26
N GLY A 47 7.71 0.17 3.91
CA GLY A 47 7.36 0.20 5.33
C GLY A 47 8.57 0.22 6.24
N LEU A 48 9.64 -0.51 5.89
CA LEU A 48 10.91 -0.48 6.62
C LEU A 48 11.55 0.91 6.56
N ILE A 49 11.60 1.51 5.37
CA ILE A 49 12.15 2.85 5.17
C ILE A 49 11.32 3.90 5.93
N GLY A 50 10.00 3.89 5.77
CA GLY A 50 9.12 4.83 6.47
C GLY A 50 9.14 4.66 7.99
N SER A 51 9.29 3.42 8.48
CA SER A 51 9.47 3.15 9.91
C SER A 51 10.79 3.71 10.43
N ALA A 52 11.88 3.53 9.68
CA ALA A 52 13.17 4.13 10.02
C ALA A 52 13.05 5.66 10.11
N GLU A 53 12.41 6.32 9.13
CA GLU A 53 12.17 7.77 9.16
C GLU A 53 11.34 8.18 10.39
N LEU A 54 10.25 7.47 10.69
CA LEU A 54 9.40 7.76 11.84
C LEU A 54 10.17 7.67 13.17
N PHE A 55 10.95 6.61 13.39
CA PHE A 55 11.64 6.41 14.65
C PHE A 55 12.88 7.29 14.80
N LEU A 56 13.65 7.47 13.73
CA LEU A 56 14.94 8.15 13.76
C LEU A 56 14.83 9.67 13.66
N VAL A 57 13.72 10.22 13.12
CA VAL A 57 13.56 11.66 12.92
C VAL A 57 12.51 12.24 13.90
N PRO A 58 12.91 12.94 14.97
CA PRO A 58 12.00 13.49 15.97
C PRO A 58 10.88 14.37 15.39
N GLY A 59 11.20 15.19 14.38
CA GLY A 59 10.23 16.07 13.73
C GLY A 59 9.16 15.35 12.92
N ILE A 60 9.40 14.11 12.49
CA ILE A 60 8.41 13.28 11.81
C ILE A 60 7.48 12.64 12.86
N ARG A 61 8.02 11.98 13.90
CA ARG A 61 7.18 11.33 14.94
C ARG A 61 6.35 12.28 15.80
N ALA A 62 6.68 13.56 15.86
CA ALA A 62 5.91 14.54 16.62
C ALA A 62 4.52 14.83 16.01
N ARG A 63 4.23 14.34 14.80
CA ARG A 63 3.03 14.68 14.02
C ARG A 63 2.04 13.53 13.99
N VAL A 64 0.77 13.82 14.28
CA VAL A 64 -0.34 12.84 14.22
C VAL A 64 -0.47 12.24 12.81
N ALA A 65 -0.29 13.05 11.77
CA ALA A 65 -0.35 12.58 10.38
C ALA A 65 0.69 11.49 10.08
N SER A 66 1.88 11.54 10.70
CA SER A 66 2.92 10.52 10.51
C SER A 66 2.49 9.18 11.07
N TRP A 67 1.89 9.17 12.26
CA TRP A 67 1.38 7.94 12.87
C TRP A 67 0.16 7.39 12.13
N ALA A 68 -0.75 8.25 11.68
CA ALA A 68 -1.88 7.83 10.84
C ALA A 68 -1.41 7.19 9.53
N HIS A 69 -0.42 7.80 8.86
CA HIS A 69 0.23 7.24 7.68
C HIS A 69 0.89 5.88 7.98
N ALA A 70 1.65 5.78 9.07
CA ALA A 70 2.35 4.55 9.44
C ALA A 70 1.40 3.39 9.76
N VAL A 71 0.32 3.64 10.50
CA VAL A 71 -0.71 2.62 10.80
C VAL A 71 -1.40 2.15 9.51
N ALA A 72 -1.76 3.07 8.61
CA ALA A 72 -2.33 2.72 7.32
C ALA A 72 -1.34 1.88 6.48
N GLY A 73 -0.06 2.25 6.50
CA GLY A 73 1.01 1.51 5.81
C GLY A 73 1.21 0.10 6.35
N MET A 74 1.26 -0.09 7.67
CA MET A 74 1.39 -1.42 8.26
C MET A 74 0.17 -2.30 8.01
N SER A 75 -1.03 -1.70 8.07
CA SER A 75 -2.28 -2.38 7.72
C SER A 75 -2.27 -2.81 6.26
N LEU A 76 -1.78 -1.96 5.35
CA LEU A 76 -1.66 -2.27 3.93
C LEU A 76 -0.73 -3.47 3.70
N ILE A 77 0.43 -3.51 4.36
CA ILE A 77 1.37 -4.64 4.27
C ILE A 77 0.69 -5.94 4.72
N ALA A 78 -0.02 -5.92 5.85
CA ALA A 78 -0.73 -7.08 6.37
C ALA A 78 -1.81 -7.57 5.39
N VAL A 79 -2.60 -6.66 4.81
CA VAL A 79 -3.66 -6.99 3.84
C VAL A 79 -3.08 -7.52 2.53
N CYS A 80 -2.02 -6.91 2.00
CA CYS A 80 -1.31 -7.43 0.83
C CYS A 80 -0.74 -8.82 1.09
N GLY A 81 -0.16 -9.06 2.26
CA GLY A 81 0.36 -10.36 2.67
C GLY A 81 -0.73 -11.42 2.77
N ALA A 82 -1.88 -11.07 3.37
CA ALA A 82 -3.04 -11.95 3.44
C ALA A 82 -3.60 -12.29 2.06
N ASN A 83 -3.70 -11.31 1.16
CA ASN A 83 -4.19 -11.49 -0.21
C ASN A 83 -3.24 -12.38 -1.02
N TRP A 84 -1.95 -12.05 -1.01
CA TRP A 84 -0.94 -12.83 -1.72
C TRP A 84 -0.79 -14.25 -1.18
N GLY A 85 -0.60 -14.39 0.14
CA GLY A 85 -0.44 -15.69 0.79
C GLY A 85 -1.68 -16.56 0.60
N GLY A 86 -2.86 -15.97 0.73
CA GLY A 86 -4.12 -16.66 0.49
C GLY A 86 -4.22 -17.25 -0.93
N ARG A 87 -3.86 -16.47 -1.94
CA ARG A 87 -3.84 -16.94 -3.34
C ARG A 87 -2.74 -17.97 -3.58
N TYR A 88 -1.53 -17.73 -3.09
CA TYR A 88 -0.36 -18.57 -3.32
C TYR A 88 -0.50 -19.97 -2.72
N PHE A 89 -1.06 -20.06 -1.52
CA PHE A 89 -1.33 -21.32 -0.83
C PHE A 89 -2.75 -21.87 -1.10
N SER A 90 -3.51 -21.23 -1.99
CA SER A 90 -4.88 -21.62 -2.33
C SER A 90 -5.81 -21.76 -1.11
N SER A 91 -5.61 -20.94 -0.07
CA SER A 91 -6.43 -20.93 1.14
C SER A 91 -7.60 -19.94 1.08
N ILE A 92 -7.62 -19.08 0.05
CA ILE A 92 -8.76 -18.23 -0.28
C ILE A 92 -9.10 -18.34 -1.76
N GLU A 93 -10.38 -18.21 -2.08
CA GLU A 93 -10.84 -17.98 -3.45
C GLU A 93 -10.65 -16.51 -3.84
N VAL A 94 -10.31 -16.23 -5.10
CA VAL A 94 -10.20 -14.84 -5.58
C VAL A 94 -11.53 -14.11 -5.46
N LEU A 95 -12.64 -14.78 -5.75
CA LEU A 95 -13.98 -14.27 -5.52
C LEU A 95 -14.68 -15.08 -4.43
N PRO A 96 -15.23 -14.44 -3.37
CA PRO A 96 -15.20 -12.99 -3.10
C PRO A 96 -13.94 -12.51 -2.36
N HIS A 97 -13.17 -13.41 -1.72
CA HIS A 97 -12.20 -13.04 -0.68
C HIS A 97 -11.03 -12.20 -1.20
N GLY A 98 -10.39 -12.64 -2.29
CA GLY A 98 -9.28 -11.90 -2.91
C GLY A 98 -9.68 -10.49 -3.35
N LEU A 99 -10.86 -10.34 -3.97
CA LEU A 99 -11.40 -9.04 -4.38
C LEU A 99 -11.68 -8.12 -3.19
N VAL A 100 -12.27 -8.64 -2.10
CA VAL A 100 -12.49 -7.86 -0.87
C VAL A 100 -11.16 -7.36 -0.29
N LEU A 101 -10.14 -8.22 -0.24
CA LEU A 101 -8.81 -7.83 0.21
C LEU A 101 -8.18 -6.77 -0.70
N SER A 102 -8.39 -6.85 -2.02
CA SER A 102 -7.92 -5.83 -2.98
C SER A 102 -8.62 -4.48 -2.80
N LEU A 103 -9.93 -4.48 -2.49
CA LEU A 103 -10.67 -3.26 -2.16
C LEU A 103 -10.17 -2.62 -0.86
N ILE A 104 -9.96 -3.42 0.19
CA ILE A 104 -9.40 -2.96 1.46
C ILE A 104 -7.99 -2.39 1.25
N ALA A 105 -7.13 -3.09 0.51
CA ALA A 105 -5.78 -2.62 0.17
C ALA A 105 -5.81 -1.29 -0.58
N SER A 106 -6.73 -1.12 -1.53
CA SER A 106 -6.89 0.12 -2.29
C SER A 106 -7.35 1.29 -1.40
N GLY A 107 -8.29 1.04 -0.48
CA GLY A 107 -8.71 2.01 0.52
C GLY A 107 -7.58 2.44 1.46
N LEU A 108 -6.83 1.46 1.99
CA LEU A 108 -5.65 1.72 2.84
C LEU A 108 -4.56 2.48 2.10
N THR A 109 -4.36 2.18 0.81
CA THR A 109 -3.44 2.91 -0.06
C THR A 109 -3.85 4.37 -0.20
N GLY A 110 -5.15 4.64 -0.38
CA GLY A 110 -5.69 6.01 -0.38
C GLY A 110 -5.48 6.74 0.94
N LEU A 111 -5.75 6.09 2.07
CA LEU A 111 -5.55 6.66 3.41
C LEU A 111 -4.07 6.97 3.68
N ALA A 112 -3.17 6.02 3.38
CA ALA A 112 -1.73 6.23 3.50
C ALA A 112 -1.28 7.38 2.60
N GLY A 113 -1.71 7.41 1.33
CA GLY A 113 -1.40 8.48 0.38
C GLY A 113 -1.84 9.86 0.87
N TRP A 114 -3.06 9.97 1.40
CA TRP A 114 -3.61 11.21 1.94
C TRP A 114 -2.79 11.74 3.12
N HIS A 115 -2.54 10.91 4.12
CA HIS A 115 -1.76 11.32 5.29
C HIS A 115 -0.28 11.56 4.97
N GLY A 116 0.30 10.80 4.04
CA GLY A 116 1.65 11.03 3.54
C GLY A 116 1.77 12.36 2.79
N GLY A 117 0.78 12.69 1.97
CA GLY A 117 0.70 13.98 1.27
C GLY A 117 0.68 15.16 2.25
N LYS A 118 -0.13 15.10 3.32
CA LYS A 118 -0.16 16.15 4.35
C LYS A 118 1.20 16.41 5.00
N LEU A 119 2.03 15.38 5.18
CA LEU A 119 3.38 15.57 5.72
C LEU A 119 4.24 16.45 4.82
N ILE A 120 4.10 16.30 3.50
CA ILE A 120 4.87 17.06 2.52
C ILE A 120 4.27 18.46 2.35
N PHE A 121 2.97 18.54 2.06
CA PHE A 121 2.31 19.79 1.64
C PHE A 121 1.91 20.70 2.80
N ASP A 122 1.41 20.15 3.92
CA ASP A 122 0.95 20.96 5.06
C ASP A 122 2.06 21.19 6.09
N HIS A 123 2.99 20.23 6.20
CA HIS A 123 4.01 20.20 7.24
C HIS A 123 5.44 20.42 6.73
N GLY A 124 5.63 20.52 5.41
CA GLY A 124 6.92 20.80 4.78
C GLY A 124 7.99 19.73 5.02
N VAL A 125 7.60 18.52 5.41
CA VAL A 125 8.56 17.44 5.67
C VAL A 125 9.23 17.05 4.35
N GLY A 126 10.56 17.15 4.30
CA GLY A 126 11.36 16.83 3.11
C GLY A 126 11.50 17.98 2.12
N LEU A 127 10.94 19.16 2.39
CA LEU A 127 11.21 20.36 1.61
C LEU A 127 12.40 21.12 2.22
N MET A 128 13.44 21.39 1.43
CA MET A 128 14.49 22.34 1.81
C MET A 128 13.97 23.76 1.60
N VAL A 129 13.08 24.22 2.46
CA VAL A 129 12.68 25.64 2.47
C VAL A 129 13.55 26.35 3.50
N SER A 130 14.53 27.13 3.02
CA SER A 130 15.22 28.11 3.85
C SER A 130 14.19 29.13 4.36
N PRO A 131 14.16 29.50 5.65
CA PRO A 131 13.23 30.51 6.18
C PRO A 131 13.46 31.94 5.68
N LYS A 132 14.17 32.15 4.57
CA LYS A 132 14.55 33.47 4.06
C LYS A 132 14.56 33.44 2.55
N ASP A 133 13.42 33.79 1.96
CA ASP A 133 13.22 34.84 0.96
C ASP A 133 11.74 35.25 0.99
#